data_AF-A0A399DUB4-F1
#
_entry.id   AF-A0A399DUB4-F1
#
_cell.length_a   1.000
_cell.length_b   1.000
_cell.length_c   1.000
_cell.angle_alpha   90.00
_cell.angle_beta   90.00
_cell.angle_gamma   90.00
#
_symmetry.space_group_name_H-M   'P 1'
#
loop_
_entity.id
_entity.type
_entity.pdbx_description
1 polymer ?
#
loop_
_entity_poly.entity_id
_entity_poly.type
_entity_poly.pdbx_seq_one_letter_code
_entity_poly.pdbx_strand_id
1 'polypeptide(L)'
;MNISEIVWKSVGRGAAHPSEVLNTLIELDNRKGQIGLWALENELRAKMPLLRPAARPLAQAWLEATVLYRTTYYPEGRLSRLFHRFVQPEQQPLPFAS
;
A
#
# COMPACT_ATOMS: atom_id res chain seq x y z
N MET A 1 18.34 9.27 -6.64
CA MET A 1 17.79 7.93 -6.96
C MET A 1 16.28 7.97 -6.82
N ASN A 2 15.55 7.61 -7.86
CA ASN A 2 14.08 7.68 -7.87
C ASN A 2 13.53 6.42 -7.18
N ILE A 3 12.89 6.59 -6.00
CA ILE A 3 12.35 5.46 -5.24
C ILE A 3 11.39 4.60 -6.09
N SER A 4 10.59 5.24 -6.94
CA SER A 4 9.66 4.53 -7.82
C SER A 4 10.40 3.58 -8.78
N GLU A 5 11.57 3.98 -9.31
CA GLU A 5 12.39 3.10 -10.14
C GLU A 5 12.92 1.89 -9.37
N ILE A 6 13.26 2.04 -8.08
CA ILE A 6 13.71 0.91 -7.24
C ILE A 6 12.58 -0.11 -7.09
N VAL A 7 11.39 0.38 -6.74
CA VAL A 7 10.19 -0.45 -6.57
C VAL A 7 9.90 -1.20 -7.86
N TRP A 8 9.80 -0.50 -9.00
CA TRP A 8 9.49 -1.13 -10.29
C TRP A 8 10.58 -2.06 -10.79
N LYS A 9 11.85 -1.77 -10.49
CA LYS A 9 12.97 -2.68 -10.79
C LYS A 9 12.87 -3.98 -9.99
N SER A 10 12.48 -3.92 -8.72
CA SER A 10 12.26 -5.12 -7.90
C SER A 10 11.04 -5.93 -8.39
N VAL A 11 9.95 -5.25 -8.74
CA VAL A 11 8.75 -5.87 -9.33
C VAL A 11 9.10 -6.56 -10.66
N GLY A 12 9.88 -5.91 -11.53
CA GLY A 12 10.33 -6.48 -12.80
C GLY A 12 11.26 -7.68 -12.63
N ARG A 13 12.03 -7.74 -11.52
CA ARG A 13 12.88 -8.89 -11.15
C ARG A 13 12.10 -10.00 -10.45
N GLY A 14 10.91 -9.73 -9.93
CA GLY A 14 10.09 -10.69 -9.18
C GLY A 14 10.62 -10.99 -7.78
N ALA A 15 11.57 -10.21 -7.25
CA ALA A 15 12.14 -10.40 -5.92
C ALA A 15 12.49 -9.08 -5.24
N ALA A 16 12.23 -8.99 -3.94
CA ALA A 16 12.69 -7.93 -3.05
C ALA A 16 12.92 -8.52 -1.65
N HIS A 17 14.04 -8.18 -1.00
CA HIS A 17 14.27 -8.59 0.37
C HIS A 17 13.48 -7.69 1.35
N PRO A 18 12.90 -8.19 2.45
CA PRO A 18 12.10 -7.37 3.36
C PRO A 18 12.83 -6.12 3.90
N SER A 19 14.14 -6.25 4.18
CA SER A 19 14.95 -5.10 4.62
C SER A 19 15.11 -4.05 3.52
N GLU A 20 15.19 -4.45 2.25
CA GLU A 20 15.25 -3.49 1.12
C GLU A 20 13.93 -2.73 1.00
N VAL A 21 12.81 -3.43 1.18
CA VAL A 21 11.47 -2.82 1.20
C VAL A 21 11.38 -1.76 2.28
N LEU A 22 11.71 -2.12 3.53
CA LEU A 22 11.64 -1.20 4.66
C LEU A 22 12.59 0.00 4.47
N ASN A 23 13.83 -0.24 4.08
CA ASN A 23 14.81 0.85 3.85
C ASN A 23 14.34 1.80 2.75
N THR A 24 13.73 1.28 1.69
CA THR A 24 13.17 2.08 0.60
C THR A 24 12.02 2.96 1.09
N LEU A 25 11.13 2.43 1.94
CA LEU A 25 10.02 3.21 2.52
C LEU A 25 10.52 4.29 3.48
N ILE A 26 11.50 3.97 4.34
CA ILE A 26 12.16 4.94 5.23
C ILE A 26 12.83 6.05 4.39
N GLU A 27 13.53 5.71 3.32
CA GLU A 27 14.19 6.69 2.45
C GLU A 27 13.17 7.58 1.73
N LEU A 28 12.06 7.01 1.26
CA LEU A 28 10.96 7.76 0.66
C LEU A 28 10.35 8.75 1.65
N ASP A 29 10.08 8.27 2.85
CA ASP A 29 9.50 9.05 3.95
C ASP A 29 10.43 10.20 4.35
N ASN A 30 11.71 9.93 4.56
CA ASN A 30 12.71 10.96 4.88
C ASN A 30 12.81 12.06 3.80
N ARG A 31 12.55 11.73 2.52
CA ARG A 31 12.67 12.68 1.41
C ARG A 31 11.39 13.43 1.08
N LYS A 32 10.24 12.78 1.23
CA LYS A 32 8.94 13.27 0.71
C LYS A 32 7.80 13.19 1.72
N GLY A 33 8.06 12.62 2.90
CA GLY A 33 7.09 12.38 3.96
C GLY A 33 5.87 11.58 3.50
N GLN A 34 4.77 11.82 4.20
CA GLN A 34 3.45 11.25 3.92
C GLN A 34 3.00 11.42 2.46
N ILE A 35 3.32 12.56 1.82
CA ILE A 35 2.94 12.83 0.42
C ILE A 35 3.65 11.86 -0.54
N GLY A 36 4.92 11.57 -0.28
CA GLY A 36 5.68 10.58 -1.05
C GLY A 36 5.09 9.17 -0.96
N LEU A 37 4.71 8.76 0.25
CA LEU A 37 4.07 7.46 0.49
C LEU A 37 2.71 7.37 -0.21
N TRP A 38 1.89 8.41 -0.15
CA TRP A 38 0.63 8.49 -0.90
C TRP A 38 0.82 8.42 -2.41
N ALA A 39 1.83 9.12 -2.94
CA ALA A 39 2.14 9.10 -4.36
C ALA A 39 2.54 7.69 -4.82
N LEU A 40 3.37 6.98 -4.04
CA LEU A 40 3.76 5.60 -4.32
C LEU A 40 2.56 4.64 -4.27
N GLU A 41 1.71 4.77 -3.25
CA GLU A 41 0.48 3.98 -3.13
C GLU A 41 -0.41 4.15 -4.38
N ASN A 42 -0.67 5.39 -4.79
CA ASN A 42 -1.49 5.70 -5.96
C ASN A 42 -0.85 5.19 -7.25
N GLU A 43 0.46 5.32 -7.40
CA GLU A 43 1.19 4.82 -8.56
C GLU A 43 1.08 3.29 -8.68
N LEU A 44 1.29 2.56 -7.57
CA LEU A 44 1.16 1.10 -7.52
C LEU A 44 -0.26 0.67 -7.89
N ARG A 45 -1.29 1.31 -7.33
CA ARG A 45 -2.70 1.04 -7.67
C ARG A 45 -3.00 1.29 -9.14
N ALA A 46 -2.53 2.41 -9.68
CA ALA A 46 -2.80 2.79 -11.07
C ALA A 46 -2.13 1.84 -12.08
N LYS A 47 -0.91 1.39 -11.79
CA LYS A 47 -0.14 0.51 -12.69
C LYS A 47 -0.45 -0.97 -12.51
N MET A 48 -1.02 -1.39 -11.37
CA MET A 48 -1.35 -2.80 -11.07
C MET A 48 -2.10 -3.52 -12.21
N PRO A 49 -3.16 -2.95 -12.81
CA PRO A 49 -3.92 -3.64 -13.85
C PRO A 49 -3.10 -3.92 -15.12
N LEU A 50 -2.07 -3.09 -15.37
CA LEU A 50 -1.20 -3.16 -16.54
C LEU A 50 -0.09 -4.20 -16.39
N LEU A 51 0.09 -4.76 -15.18
CA LEU A 51 1.14 -5.73 -14.91
C LEU A 51 0.80 -7.12 -15.48
N ARG A 52 1.84 -7.77 -16.01
CA ARG A 52 1.81 -9.20 -16.31
C ARG A 52 1.45 -9.99 -15.05
N PRO A 53 0.71 -11.11 -15.15
CA PRO A 53 0.26 -11.88 -13.98
C PRO A 53 1.38 -12.21 -12.98
N ALA A 54 2.57 -12.57 -13.47
CA ALA A 54 3.72 -12.91 -12.62
C ALA A 54 4.26 -11.74 -11.77
N ALA A 55 4.07 -10.49 -12.20
CA ALA A 55 4.56 -9.31 -11.49
C ALA A 55 3.57 -8.77 -10.45
N ARG A 56 2.29 -9.17 -10.55
CA ARG A 56 1.21 -8.67 -9.68
C ARG A 56 1.44 -9.00 -8.19
N PRO A 57 1.85 -10.22 -7.79
CA PRO A 57 2.00 -10.54 -6.36
C PRO A 57 3.00 -9.63 -5.65
N LEU A 58 4.16 -9.36 -6.28
CA LEU A 58 5.18 -8.51 -5.66
C LEU A 58 4.77 -7.03 -5.68
N ALA A 59 4.12 -6.55 -6.73
CA ALA A 59 3.58 -5.19 -6.75
C ALA A 59 2.49 -5.00 -5.68
N GLN A 60 1.65 -6.02 -5.47
CA GLN A 60 0.63 -6.03 -4.42
C GLN A 60 1.27 -6.03 -3.03
N ALA A 61 2.32 -6.82 -2.81
CA ALA A 61 3.07 -6.80 -1.55
C ALA A 61 3.73 -5.43 -1.27
N TRP A 62 4.27 -4.76 -2.30
CA TRP A 62 4.76 -3.39 -2.18
C TRP A 62 3.65 -2.40 -1.80
N LEU A 63 2.47 -2.55 -2.40
CA LEU A 63 1.31 -1.71 -2.08
C LEU A 63 0.90 -1.89 -0.61
N GLU A 64 0.77 -3.14 -0.16
CA GLU A 64 0.43 -3.47 1.23
C GLU A 64 1.47 -2.94 2.21
N ALA A 65 2.77 -3.12 1.93
CA ALA A 65 3.85 -2.59 2.76
C ALA A 65 3.81 -1.05 2.84
N THR A 66 3.55 -0.38 1.71
CA THR A 66 3.45 1.09 1.66
C THR A 66 2.26 1.59 2.49
N VAL A 67 1.09 0.96 2.35
CA VAL A 67 -0.11 1.28 3.13
C VAL A 67 0.12 1.03 4.62
N LEU A 68 0.71 -0.11 4.97
CA LEU A 68 0.99 -0.46 6.36
C LEU A 68 1.96 0.54 7.01
N TYR A 69 3.07 0.85 6.33
CA TYR A 69 4.03 1.84 6.80
C TYR A 69 3.34 3.20 6.99
N ARG A 70 2.62 3.68 5.97
CA ARG A 70 1.93 4.98 6.00
C ARG A 70 0.93 5.06 7.15
N THR A 71 0.09 4.05 7.34
CA THR A 71 -0.91 4.04 8.41
C THR A 71 -0.32 3.88 9.81
N THR A 72 0.87 3.28 9.93
CA THR A 72 1.61 3.16 11.18
C THR A 72 2.21 4.51 11.62
N TYR A 73 2.89 5.22 10.71
CA TYR A 73 3.60 6.47 11.05
C TYR A 73 2.77 7.74 10.83
N TYR A 74 1.74 7.67 9.99
CA TYR A 74 0.78 8.75 9.73
C TYR A 74 -0.66 8.26 9.94
N PRO A 75 -1.02 7.86 11.18
CA PRO A 75 -2.38 7.45 11.47
C PRO A 75 -3.32 8.62 11.21
N GLU A 76 -4.40 8.37 10.46
CA GLU A 76 -5.41 9.39 10.28
C GLU A 76 -6.01 9.79 11.64
N GLY A 77 -6.16 11.10 11.85
CA GLY A 77 -6.67 11.66 13.10
C GLY A 77 -8.03 11.06 13.48
N ARG A 78 -8.35 11.08 14.78
CA ARG A 78 -9.58 10.50 15.38
C ARG A 78 -10.89 10.72 14.60
N LEU A 79 -10.99 11.77 13.79
CA LEU A 79 -12.15 12.08 12.96
C LEU A 79 -12.36 11.07 11.80
N SER A 80 -11.30 10.57 11.16
CA SER A 80 -11.43 9.57 10.08
C SER A 80 -12.04 8.25 10.56
N ARG A 81 -11.74 7.85 11.80
CA ARG A 81 -12.34 6.67 12.43
C ARG A 81 -13.84 6.83 12.71
N LEU A 82 -14.31 8.06 12.94
CA LEU A 82 -15.74 8.33 13.11
C LEU A 82 -16.48 8.23 11.77
N PHE A 83 -15.92 8.76 10.68
CA PHE A 83 -16.57 8.66 9.36
C PHE A 83 -16.64 7.22 8.82
N HIS A 84 -15.64 6.37 9.10
CA HIS A 84 -15.70 4.95 8.75
C HIS A 84 -16.82 4.17 9.47
N ARG A 85 -17.24 4.60 10.66
CA ARG A 85 -18.34 3.96 11.41
C ARG A 85 -19.72 4.23 10.80
N PHE A 86 -19.89 5.34 10.09
CA PHE A 86 -21.18 5.71 9.48
C PHE A 86 -21.36 5.22 8.04
N VAL A 87 -20.33 4.64 7.42
CA VAL A 87 -20.34 4.19 6.01
C VAL A 87 -20.35 2.66 5.87
N GLN A 88 -20.42 1.89 6.96
CA GLN A 88 -20.78 0.48 6.87
C GLN A 88 -22.31 0.36 6.96
N PRO A 89 -23.04 0.20 5.83
CA PRO A 89 -24.38 -0.38 5.92
C PRO A 89 -24.20 -1.77 6.50
N GLU A 90 -24.89 -2.06 7.60
CA GLU A 90 -24.89 -3.37 8.24
C GLU A 90 -25.03 -4.46 7.18
N GLN A 91 -23.97 -5.26 6.97
CA GLN A 91 -24.15 -6.57 6.40
C GLN A 91 -24.95 -7.37 7.43
N GLN A 92 -26.27 -7.41 7.26
CA GLN A 92 -27.13 -8.34 7.98
C GLN A 92 -26.54 -9.75 7.85
N PRO A 93 -26.25 -10.45 8.96
CA PRO A 93 -25.88 -11.85 8.88
C PRO A 93 -27.09 -12.63 8.35
N LEU A 94 -26.91 -13.28 7.20
CA LEU A 94 -27.87 -14.24 6.67
C LEU A 94 -28.11 -15.32 7.73
N PRO A 95 -29.37 -15.67 8.07
CA PRO A 95 -29.62 -16.72 9.02
C PRO A 95 -29.16 -18.05 8.42
N PHE A 96 -28.31 -18.76 9.16
CA PHE A 96 -27.99 -20.15 8.86
C PHE A 96 -29.28 -20.97 8.92
N ALA A 97 -29.69 -21.52 7.78
CA ALA A 97 -30.79 -22.48 7.71
C ALA A 97 -30.34 -23.78 8.38
N SER A 98 -31.21 -24.30 9.27
CA SER A 98 -31.11 -25.64 9.87
C SER A 98 -31.57 -26.73 8.91
#